data_AF-A0A958N049-F1
#
_entry.id   AF-A0A958N049-F1
#
_cell.length_a   1.000
_cell.length_b   1.000
_cell.length_c   1.000
_cell.angle_alpha   90.00
_cell.angle_beta   90.00
_cell.angle_gamma   90.00
#
_symmetry.space_group_name_H-M   'P 1'
#
loop_
_entity.id
_entity.type
_entity.pdbx_description
1 polymer ?
#
loop_
_entity_poly.entity_id
_entity_poly.type
_entity_poly.pdbx_seq_one_letter_code
_entity_poly.pdbx_strand_id
1 'polypeptide(L)'
;MDFSTINWEKIKKEVIRLSDFEEIKKELQNLTKEIQTFDIQQHLSPSAKKKVKDFEKAYNHLLTKINRAQRDFDREISKAIKQIKKTRTEAEKHVKKVRQKAKSHQAKIKKATSQLKKKVTKKSVKKKKVRTTKKATTKPRKKTTKKVTKKTTAKKA
;
A
#
# COMPACT_ATOMS: atom_id res chain seq x y z
N MET A 1 -57.42 -50.81 -34.10
CA MET A 1 -56.75 -51.04 -32.81
C MET A 1 -57.73 -51.79 -31.94
N ASP A 2 -57.39 -53.01 -31.53
CA ASP A 2 -58.26 -53.85 -30.69
C ASP A 2 -58.31 -53.31 -29.27
N PHE A 3 -59.51 -52.96 -28.82
CA PHE A 3 -59.77 -52.46 -27.46
C PHE A 3 -60.08 -53.59 -26.45
N SER A 4 -60.13 -54.83 -26.91
CA SER A 4 -60.55 -56.03 -26.16
C SER A 4 -59.47 -56.61 -25.23
N THR A 5 -58.24 -56.10 -25.27
CA THR A 5 -57.13 -56.51 -24.37
C THR A 5 -56.85 -55.51 -23.26
N ILE A 6 -57.65 -54.44 -23.14
CA ILE A 6 -57.42 -53.42 -22.13
C ILE A 6 -57.93 -53.89 -20.77
N ASN A 7 -57.00 -54.10 -19.84
CA ASN A 7 -57.30 -54.50 -18.46
C ASN A 7 -57.87 -53.31 -17.66
N TRP A 8 -59.19 -53.17 -17.71
CA TRP A 8 -59.95 -52.07 -17.10
C TRP A 8 -59.80 -52.00 -15.58
N GLU A 9 -59.57 -53.13 -14.91
CA GLU A 9 -59.34 -53.15 -13.45
C GLU A 9 -58.00 -52.53 -13.07
N LYS A 10 -56.95 -52.77 -13.88
CA LYS A 10 -55.63 -52.19 -13.66
C LYS A 10 -55.66 -50.67 -13.87
N ILE A 11 -56.33 -50.20 -14.92
CA ILE A 11 -56.51 -48.77 -15.20
C ILE A 11 -57.30 -48.08 -14.07
N LYS A 12 -58.38 -48.68 -13.57
CA LYS A 12 -59.13 -48.13 -12.42
C LYS A 12 -58.25 -48.00 -11.17
N LYS A 13 -57.42 -49.00 -10.87
CA LYS A 13 -56.49 -48.94 -9.72
C LYS A 13 -55.43 -47.85 -9.89
N GLU A 14 -54.91 -47.66 -11.11
CA GLU A 14 -53.94 -46.59 -11.41
C GLU A 14 -54.59 -45.20 -11.35
N VAL A 15 -55.82 -45.03 -11.81
CA VAL A 15 -56.56 -43.76 -11.71
C VAL A 15 -56.86 -43.40 -10.26
N ILE A 16 -57.28 -44.37 -9.43
CA ILE A 16 -57.50 -44.14 -7.99
C ILE A 16 -56.17 -43.74 -7.32
N ARG A 17 -55.09 -44.45 -7.61
CA ARG A 17 -53.76 -44.13 -7.08
C ARG A 17 -53.24 -42.74 -7.51
N LEU A 18 -53.56 -42.31 -8.74
CA LEU A 18 -53.23 -40.97 -9.22
C LEU A 18 -54.07 -39.89 -8.53
N SER A 19 -55.35 -40.17 -8.26
CA SER A 19 -56.22 -39.28 -7.47
C SER A 19 -55.67 -39.10 -6.05
N ASP A 20 -55.32 -40.20 -5.37
CA ASP A 20 -54.70 -40.17 -4.04
C ASP A 20 -53.36 -39.41 -4.07
N PHE A 21 -52.57 -39.56 -5.15
CA PHE A 21 -51.32 -38.83 -5.33
C PHE A 21 -51.54 -37.33 -5.52
N GLU A 22 -52.57 -36.91 -6.24
CA GLU A 22 -52.93 -35.51 -6.39
C GLU A 22 -53.42 -34.89 -5.07
N GLU A 23 -54.18 -35.64 -4.26
CA GLU A 23 -54.58 -35.23 -2.92
C GLU A 23 -53.38 -35.06 -1.99
N ILE A 24 -52.48 -36.05 -1.95
CA ILE A 24 -51.23 -35.97 -1.18
C ILE A 24 -50.39 -34.77 -1.63
N LYS A 25 -50.31 -34.50 -2.93
CA LYS A 25 -49.57 -33.33 -3.46
C LYS A 25 -50.19 -32.02 -3.01
N LYS A 26 -51.52 -31.92 -2.96
CA LYS A 26 -52.23 -30.73 -2.45
C LYS A 26 -51.98 -30.55 -0.95
N GLU A 27 -52.07 -31.62 -0.16
CA GLU A 27 -51.76 -31.56 1.28
C GLU A 27 -50.31 -31.15 1.52
N LEU A 28 -49.36 -31.69 0.76
CA LEU A 28 -47.96 -31.31 0.85
C LEU A 28 -47.74 -29.83 0.50
N GLN A 29 -48.44 -29.33 -0.52
CA GLN A 29 -48.39 -27.91 -0.89
C GLN A 29 -49.01 -27.01 0.19
N ASN A 30 -50.10 -27.44 0.84
CA ASN A 30 -50.72 -26.72 1.93
C ASN A 30 -49.81 -26.70 3.17
N LEU A 31 -49.25 -27.85 3.57
CA LEU A 31 -48.23 -27.95 4.62
C LEU A 31 -47.02 -27.05 4.32
N THR A 32 -46.54 -27.04 3.08
CA THR A 32 -45.42 -26.18 2.67
C THR A 32 -45.78 -24.70 2.84
N LYS A 33 -47.00 -24.30 2.45
CA LYS A 33 -47.47 -22.91 2.64
C LYS A 33 -47.62 -22.55 4.11
N GLU A 34 -48.17 -23.45 4.93
CA GLU A 34 -48.31 -23.25 6.37
C GLU A 34 -46.95 -23.11 7.06
N ILE A 35 -45.97 -23.95 6.71
CA ILE A 35 -44.61 -23.84 7.24
C ILE A 35 -43.96 -22.52 6.82
N GLN A 36 -44.17 -22.07 5.58
CA GLN A 36 -43.64 -20.80 5.08
C GLN A 36 -44.25 -19.58 5.78
N THR A 37 -45.53 -19.65 6.15
CA THR A 37 -46.23 -18.56 6.84
C THR A 37 -46.15 -18.65 8.36
N PHE A 38 -45.58 -19.74 8.90
CA PHE A 38 -45.46 -19.95 10.34
C PHE A 38 -44.46 -18.98 10.98
N ASP A 39 -44.98 -17.92 11.60
CA ASP A 39 -44.19 -17.01 12.42
C ASP A 39 -44.13 -17.52 13.86
N ILE A 40 -42.98 -18.12 14.20
CA ILE A 40 -42.67 -18.61 15.56
C ILE A 40 -42.94 -17.51 16.60
N GLN A 41 -42.70 -16.24 16.26
CA GLN A 41 -42.92 -15.15 17.19
C GLN A 41 -44.39 -15.01 17.59
N GLN A 42 -45.36 -15.30 16.72
CA GLN A 42 -46.78 -15.13 17.03
C GLN A 42 -47.27 -16.15 18.07
N HIS A 43 -46.76 -17.38 18.00
CA HIS A 43 -47.13 -18.49 18.87
C HIS A 43 -46.32 -18.55 20.19
N LEU A 44 -45.33 -17.67 20.39
CA LEU A 44 -44.61 -17.58 21.66
C LEU A 44 -45.51 -16.98 22.77
N SER A 45 -45.38 -17.55 23.97
CA SER A 45 -45.95 -16.95 25.18
C SER A 45 -45.38 -15.54 25.43
N PRO A 46 -46.13 -14.62 26.08
CA PRO A 46 -45.66 -13.25 26.34
C PRO A 46 -44.29 -13.19 27.04
N SER A 47 -44.03 -14.14 27.96
CA SER A 47 -42.75 -14.28 28.64
C SER A 47 -41.61 -14.65 27.69
N ALA A 48 -41.85 -15.58 26.76
CA ALA A 48 -40.85 -15.98 25.78
C ALA A 48 -40.60 -14.89 24.72
N LYS A 49 -41.63 -14.17 24.28
CA LYS A 49 -41.49 -12.97 23.42
C LYS A 49 -40.57 -11.92 24.05
N LYS A 50 -40.74 -11.66 25.37
CA LYS A 50 -39.90 -10.72 26.10
C LYS A 50 -38.44 -11.18 26.13
N LYS A 51 -38.19 -12.46 26.45
CA LYS A 51 -36.83 -13.03 26.45
C LYS A 51 -36.14 -12.90 25.09
N VAL A 52 -36.84 -13.23 24.01
CA VAL A 52 -36.30 -13.09 22.64
C VAL A 52 -35.92 -11.64 22.35
N LYS A 53 -36.80 -10.69 22.67
CA LYS A 53 -36.52 -9.25 22.50
C LYS A 53 -35.31 -8.78 23.31
N ASP A 54 -35.14 -9.28 24.53
CA ASP A 54 -34.02 -8.93 25.38
C ASP A 54 -32.70 -9.53 24.84
N PHE A 55 -32.75 -10.76 24.31
CA PHE A 55 -31.62 -11.36 23.58
C PHE A 55 -31.25 -10.58 22.32
N GLU A 56 -32.23 -10.18 21.52
CA GLU A 56 -32.01 -9.36 20.32
C GLU A 56 -31.33 -8.03 20.68
N LYS A 57 -31.79 -7.36 21.75
CA LYS A 57 -31.16 -6.13 22.25
C LYS A 57 -29.72 -6.38 22.70
N ALA A 58 -29.48 -7.43 23.47
CA ALA A 58 -28.14 -7.77 23.96
C ALA A 58 -27.19 -8.08 22.79
N TYR A 59 -27.66 -8.83 21.80
CA TYR A 59 -26.94 -9.15 20.58
C TYR A 59 -26.60 -7.88 19.78
N ASN A 60 -27.58 -7.02 19.51
CA ASN A 60 -27.36 -5.77 18.78
C ASN A 60 -26.39 -4.83 19.51
N HIS A 61 -26.47 -4.80 20.84
CA HIS A 61 -25.54 -4.03 21.66
C HIS A 61 -24.11 -4.58 21.57
N LEU A 62 -23.95 -5.90 21.63
CA LEU A 62 -22.67 -6.56 21.44
C LEU A 62 -22.09 -6.30 20.05
N LEU A 63 -22.91 -6.43 19.00
CA LEU A 63 -22.50 -6.15 17.62
C LEU A 63 -21.99 -4.71 17.46
N THR A 64 -22.68 -3.75 18.08
CA THR A 64 -22.27 -2.34 18.09
C THR A 64 -20.91 -2.14 18.78
N LYS A 65 -20.68 -2.83 19.89
CA LYS A 65 -19.38 -2.80 20.59
C LYS A 65 -18.27 -3.40 19.73
N ILE A 66 -18.51 -4.53 19.07
CA ILE A 66 -17.54 -5.17 18.16
C ILE A 66 -17.20 -4.23 17.02
N ASN A 67 -18.20 -3.64 16.36
CA ASN A 67 -17.99 -2.70 15.26
C ASN A 67 -17.19 -1.46 15.70
N ARG A 68 -17.42 -0.96 16.92
CA ARG A 68 -16.64 0.15 17.47
C ARG A 68 -15.19 -0.26 17.74
N ALA A 69 -14.97 -1.42 18.35
CA ALA A 69 -13.63 -1.95 18.59
C ALA A 69 -12.84 -2.16 17.29
N GLN A 70 -13.48 -2.70 16.25
CA GLN A 70 -12.88 -2.84 14.92
C GLN A 70 -12.44 -1.49 14.35
N ARG A 71 -13.31 -0.47 14.40
CA ARG A 71 -12.98 0.89 13.92
C ARG A 71 -11.83 1.52 14.68
N ASP A 72 -11.79 1.36 16.00
CA ASP A 72 -10.72 1.92 16.82
C ASP A 72 -9.39 1.20 16.56
N PHE A 73 -9.42 -0.13 16.40
CA PHE A 73 -8.26 -0.92 15.99
C PHE A 73 -7.72 -0.50 14.61
N ASP A 74 -8.59 -0.35 13.61
CA ASP A 74 -8.20 0.11 12.27
C ASP A 74 -7.55 1.50 12.29
N ARG A 75 -8.06 2.40 13.14
CA ARG A 75 -7.48 3.73 13.34
C ARG A 75 -6.09 3.65 13.96
N GLU A 76 -5.90 2.81 14.96
CA GLU A 76 -4.60 2.62 15.62
C GLU A 76 -3.58 2.00 14.68
N ILE A 77 -3.95 0.94 13.95
CA ILE A 77 -3.10 0.35 12.90
C ILE A 77 -2.74 1.41 11.86
N SER A 78 -3.70 2.19 11.39
CA SER A 78 -3.45 3.24 10.39
C SER A 78 -2.47 4.29 10.92
N LYS A 79 -2.58 4.68 12.19
CA LYS A 79 -1.63 5.61 12.84
C LYS A 79 -0.24 4.97 12.94
N ALA A 80 -0.14 3.72 13.37
CA ALA A 80 1.13 3.00 13.50
C ALA A 80 1.83 2.88 12.13
N ILE A 81 1.10 2.48 11.08
CA ILE A 81 1.63 2.41 9.71
C ILE A 81 2.13 3.77 9.24
N LYS A 82 1.36 4.86 9.48
CA LYS A 82 1.78 6.22 9.13
C LYS A 82 3.07 6.61 9.86
N GLN A 83 3.19 6.28 11.14
CA GLN A 83 4.38 6.58 11.93
C GLN A 83 5.61 5.82 11.38
N ILE A 84 5.47 4.51 11.11
CA ILE A 84 6.54 3.70 10.51
C ILE A 84 6.98 4.27 9.16
N LYS A 85 6.02 4.62 8.29
CA LYS A 85 6.32 5.26 7.00
C LYS A 85 7.08 6.57 7.18
N LYS A 86 6.66 7.43 8.11
CA LYS A 86 7.34 8.69 8.42
C LYS A 86 8.77 8.44 8.88
N THR A 87 8.97 7.58 9.87
CA THR A 87 10.30 7.21 10.39
C THR A 87 11.20 6.64 9.30
N ARG A 88 10.67 5.77 8.43
CA ARG A 88 11.41 5.25 7.27
C ARG A 88 11.87 6.39 6.35
N THR A 89 10.97 7.29 5.97
CA THR A 89 11.33 8.41 5.08
C THR A 89 12.35 9.36 5.71
N GLU A 90 12.27 9.59 7.02
CA GLU A 90 13.24 10.41 7.76
C GLU A 90 14.61 9.73 7.83
N ALA A 91 14.65 8.44 8.10
CA ALA A 91 15.88 7.64 8.07
C ALA A 91 16.53 7.67 6.68
N GLU A 92 15.76 7.47 5.62
CA GLU A 92 16.26 7.57 4.24
C GLU A 92 16.85 8.96 3.93
N LYS A 93 16.19 10.04 4.37
CA LYS A 93 16.72 11.41 4.24
C LYS A 93 18.01 11.58 5.02
N HIS A 94 18.09 11.05 6.24
CA HIS A 94 19.27 11.15 7.09
C HIS A 94 20.46 10.41 6.47
N VAL A 95 20.25 9.18 5.99
CA VAL A 95 21.26 8.40 5.27
C VAL A 95 21.75 9.14 4.02
N LYS A 96 20.84 9.72 3.23
CA LYS A 96 21.20 10.54 2.06
C LYS A 96 22.06 11.75 2.44
N LYS A 97 21.71 12.47 3.51
CA LYS A 97 22.49 13.62 4.01
C LYS A 97 23.90 13.18 4.47
N VAL A 98 24.00 12.10 5.24
CA VAL A 98 25.29 11.54 5.68
C VAL A 98 26.15 11.15 4.49
N ARG A 99 25.56 10.45 3.51
CA ARG A 99 26.26 10.07 2.26
C ARG A 99 26.76 11.28 1.48
N GLN A 100 25.97 12.35 1.38
CA GLN A 100 26.39 13.60 0.73
C GLN A 100 27.52 14.29 1.51
N LYS A 101 27.43 14.38 2.84
CA LYS A 101 28.51 14.92 3.68
C LYS A 101 29.80 14.13 3.52
N ALA A 102 29.73 12.80 3.56
CA ALA A 102 30.88 11.92 3.34
C ALA A 102 31.53 12.14 1.96
N LYS A 103 30.73 12.20 0.88
CA LYS A 103 31.23 12.54 -0.46
C LYS A 103 31.91 13.91 -0.50
N SER A 104 31.34 14.91 0.18
CA SER A 104 31.93 16.25 0.24
C SER A 104 33.26 16.27 1.00
N HIS A 105 33.37 15.51 2.10
CA HIS A 105 34.61 15.37 2.87
C HIS A 105 35.68 14.65 2.04
N GLN A 106 35.31 13.55 1.37
CA GLN A 106 36.20 12.84 0.46
C GLN A 106 36.75 13.77 -0.64
N ALA A 107 35.90 14.61 -1.23
CA ALA A 107 36.31 15.59 -2.24
C ALA A 107 37.26 16.66 -1.66
N LYS A 108 36.98 17.17 -0.45
CA LYS A 108 37.86 18.14 0.25
C LYS A 108 39.23 17.52 0.57
N ILE A 109 39.25 16.29 1.10
CA ILE A 109 40.48 15.56 1.39
C ILE A 109 41.28 15.35 0.10
N LYS A 110 40.66 14.83 -0.98
CA LYS A 110 41.35 14.67 -2.28
C LYS A 110 41.98 15.98 -2.77
N LYS A 111 41.26 17.11 -2.67
CA LYS A 111 41.79 18.43 -3.05
C LYS A 111 42.97 18.82 -2.16
N ALA A 112 42.84 18.72 -0.84
CA ALA A 112 43.91 19.03 0.10
C ALA A 112 45.17 18.17 -0.13
N THR A 113 45.01 16.85 -0.29
CA THR A 113 46.12 15.92 -0.59
C THR A 113 46.79 16.28 -1.92
N SER A 114 46.03 16.64 -2.95
CA SER A 114 46.58 17.05 -4.25
C SER A 114 47.39 18.35 -4.16
N GLN A 115 46.94 19.31 -3.35
CA GLN A 115 47.67 20.55 -3.09
C GLN A 115 48.93 20.31 -2.27
N LEU A 116 48.86 19.41 -1.28
CA LEU A 116 50.01 19.01 -0.48
C LEU A 116 51.08 18.34 -1.36
N LYS A 117 50.69 17.38 -2.21
CA LYS A 117 51.59 16.76 -3.19
C LYS A 117 52.28 17.81 -4.08
N LYS A 118 51.54 18.79 -4.61
CA LYS A 118 52.08 19.89 -5.42
C LYS A 118 53.05 20.80 -4.65
N LYS A 119 52.81 21.05 -3.35
CA LYS A 119 53.71 21.85 -2.51
C LYS A 119 55.00 21.10 -2.19
N VAL A 120 54.90 19.80 -1.92
CA VAL A 120 56.05 18.94 -1.62
C VAL A 120 56.94 18.79 -2.87
N THR A 121 56.37 18.54 -4.06
CA THR A 121 57.15 18.45 -5.31
C THR A 121 57.76 19.78 -5.77
N LYS A 122 57.18 20.93 -5.40
CA LYS A 122 57.80 22.24 -5.67
C LYS A 122 58.99 22.55 -4.75
N LYS A 123 59.05 21.99 -3.55
CA LYS A 123 60.17 22.22 -2.62
C LYS A 123 61.44 21.45 -3.01
N SER A 124 61.34 20.35 -3.76
CA SER A 124 62.51 19.57 -4.22
C SER A 124 63.20 20.13 -5.48
N VAL A 125 62.65 21.17 -6.13
CA VAL A 125 63.23 21.75 -7.37
C VAL A 125 63.98 23.07 -7.14
N LYS A 126 64.09 23.56 -5.90
CA LYS A 126 64.97 24.71 -5.58
C LYS A 126 66.44 24.26 -5.45
N LYS A 127 67.02 23.72 -6.52
CA LYS A 127 68.48 23.70 -6.68
C LYS A 127 68.95 25.15 -6.83
N LYS A 128 69.80 25.55 -5.89
CA LYS A 128 70.51 26.82 -5.77
C LYS A 128 71.08 27.22 -7.16
N LYS A 129 70.52 28.24 -7.81
CA LYS A 129 71.17 28.88 -8.97
C LYS A 129 72.31 29.73 -8.40
N VAL A 130 73.54 29.21 -8.51
CA VAL A 130 74.76 29.98 -8.27
C VAL A 130 74.78 31.12 -9.28
N ARG A 131 74.88 32.35 -8.76
CA ARG A 131 74.91 33.59 -9.53
C ARG A 131 76.32 33.78 -10.08
N THR A 132 76.57 33.36 -11.31
CA THR A 132 77.70 33.85 -12.10
C THR A 132 77.23 34.99 -13.00
N THR A 133 77.77 36.17 -12.74
CA THR A 133 77.69 37.35 -13.61
C THR A 133 78.29 37.01 -14.97
N LYS A 134 77.54 37.18 -16.07
CA LYS A 134 78.11 37.49 -17.38
C LYS A 134 77.09 38.16 -18.31
N LYS A 135 77.50 39.37 -18.72
CA LYS A 135 77.22 40.20 -19.90
C LYS A 135 75.86 40.15 -20.60
N ALA A 136 75.35 41.36 -20.81
CA ALA A 136 74.21 41.72 -21.64
C ALA A 136 74.42 41.38 -23.12
N THR A 137 73.36 40.90 -23.76
CA THR A 137 73.08 41.09 -25.19
C THR A 137 71.55 41.17 -25.40
N THR A 138 71.21 41.88 -26.47
CA THR A 138 69.97 42.58 -26.83
C THR A 138 68.75 41.72 -27.20
N LYS A 139 67.56 42.35 -27.08
CA LYS A 139 66.19 41.85 -27.37
C LYS A 139 66.00 41.28 -28.81
N PRO A 140 64.89 40.55 -29.09
CA PRO A 140 63.72 41.25 -29.66
C PRO A 140 62.32 40.77 -29.20
N ARG A 141 61.50 41.80 -28.88
CA ARG A 141 60.08 42.13 -29.17
C ARG A 141 59.07 41.08 -29.72
N LYS A 142 57.79 41.33 -29.33
CA LYS A 142 56.44 40.96 -29.89
C LYS A 142 55.76 39.79 -29.17
N LYS A 143 54.45 39.74 -28.90
CA LYS A 143 53.28 40.60 -29.23
C LYS A 143 52.12 40.28 -28.25
N THR A 144 51.22 41.25 -28.11
CA THR A 144 49.84 41.27 -27.56
C THR A 144 49.02 39.97 -27.68
N THR A 145 48.13 39.64 -26.73
CA THR A 145 46.70 40.02 -26.84
C THR A 145 45.94 39.86 -25.51
N LYS A 146 45.19 40.92 -25.15
CA LYS A 146 44.12 40.90 -24.15
C LYS A 146 42.98 40.01 -24.64
N LYS A 147 42.45 39.10 -23.80
CA LYS A 147 41.12 38.50 -24.03
C LYS A 147 40.21 38.75 -22.83
N VAL A 148 39.22 39.59 -23.13
CA VAL A 148 38.03 40.03 -22.39
C VAL A 148 37.34 38.91 -21.60
N THR A 149 37.12 39.13 -20.31
CA THR A 149 36.13 38.40 -19.51
C THR A 149 34.73 38.90 -19.84
N LYS A 150 33.90 38.07 -20.50
CA LYS A 150 32.45 38.29 -20.55
C LYS A 150 31.83 37.80 -19.24
N LYS A 151 31.24 38.73 -18.51
CA LYS A 151 30.27 38.54 -17.43
C LYS A 151 28.96 38.09 -18.07
N THR A 152 28.39 36.95 -17.65
CA THR A 152 26.98 36.64 -17.90
C THR A 152 26.33 36.21 -16.59
N THR A 153 25.51 37.13 -16.10
CA THR A 153 24.48 36.96 -15.07
C THR A 153 23.36 36.09 -15.63
N ALA A 154 23.09 34.94 -15.00
CA ALA A 154 21.87 34.19 -15.26
C ALA A 154 20.74 34.77 -14.39
N LYS A 155 19.79 35.41 -15.08
CA LYS A 155 18.54 35.95 -14.57
C LYS A 155 17.56 34.79 -14.36
N LYS A 156 16.88 34.78 -13.21
CA LYS A 156 15.74 33.90 -12.90
C LYS A 156 14.59 34.17 -13.86
N ALA A 157 13.97 33.10 -14.34
CA ALA A 157 12.54 32.99 -14.64
C ALA A 157 12.12 31.61 -14.13
#